data_AF-A0AAV0U866-F1
#
_entry.id   AF-A0AAV0U866-F1
#
_cell.length_a   1.000
_cell.length_b   1.000
_cell.length_c   1.000
_cell.angle_alpha   90.00
_cell.angle_beta   90.00
_cell.angle_gamma   90.00
#
_symmetry.space_group_name_H-M   'P 1'
#
loop_
_entity.id
_entity.type
_entity.pdbx_description
1 polymer ?
#
loop_
_entity_poly.entity_id
_entity_poly.type
_entity_poly.pdbx_seq_one_letter_code
_entity_poly.pdbx_strand_id
1 'polypeptide(L)'
;MGTGRSGAGRARAHAKKKQYKRGHATKNRARDVDQIQDDLRVEKVTGKHLTFEMDEDLPGLGQFYCTPCGRHFIDTKTRDVHLKTKVHKRRLKDVAQKQYTQKEAMQGAGKGIETYKPAHSKNANDMNDI
;
A
#
# COMPACT_ATOMS: atom_id res chain seq x y z
N MET A 1 -57.60 -16.78 -10.97
CA MET A 1 -57.00 -16.11 -12.16
C MET A 1 -56.12 -14.96 -11.66
N GLY A 2 -54.84 -14.80 -11.97
CA GLY A 2 -53.91 -15.59 -12.76
C GLY A 2 -52.51 -15.55 -12.14
N THR A 3 -51.76 -16.61 -12.38
CA THR A 3 -50.37 -16.83 -11.98
C THR A 3 -49.44 -16.01 -12.89
N GLY A 4 -48.94 -14.89 -12.38
CA GLY A 4 -48.01 -14.01 -13.08
C GLY A 4 -46.59 -14.55 -13.09
N ARG A 5 -46.28 -15.39 -14.09
CA ARG A 5 -44.96 -15.76 -14.66
C ARG A 5 -43.73 -15.45 -13.79
N SER A 6 -43.13 -16.51 -13.23
CA SER A 6 -41.72 -16.54 -12.83
C SER A 6 -40.85 -16.17 -14.03
N GLY A 7 -40.44 -14.91 -14.13
CA GLY A 7 -39.52 -14.46 -15.15
C GLY A 7 -38.19 -15.18 -14.96
N ALA A 8 -37.91 -16.16 -15.82
CA ALA A 8 -36.60 -16.75 -15.98
C ALA A 8 -35.57 -15.61 -16.08
N GLY A 9 -34.58 -15.61 -15.18
CA GLY A 9 -33.49 -14.63 -15.22
C GLY A 9 -32.95 -14.50 -16.64
N ARG A 10 -32.65 -13.26 -17.06
CA ARG A 10 -32.20 -12.96 -18.43
C ARG A 10 -31.12 -13.97 -18.87
N ALA A 11 -31.35 -14.67 -19.98
CA ALA A 11 -30.31 -15.49 -20.59
C ALA A 11 -29.07 -14.59 -20.84
N ARG A 12 -27.90 -15.03 -20.38
CA ARG A 12 -26.62 -14.26 -20.35
C ARG A 12 -26.49 -13.22 -19.21
N ALA A 13 -27.27 -13.30 -18.14
CA ALA A 13 -27.10 -12.47 -16.93
C ALA A 13 -25.85 -12.80 -16.09
N HIS A 14 -24.84 -13.49 -16.63
CA HIS A 14 -23.56 -13.62 -15.95
C HIS A 14 -22.80 -12.30 -16.06
N ALA A 15 -22.93 -11.45 -15.03
CA ALA A 15 -22.12 -10.26 -14.87
C ALA A 15 -20.64 -10.68 -14.75
N LYS A 16 -19.89 -10.55 -15.85
CA LYS A 16 -18.45 -10.83 -15.85
C LYS A 16 -17.79 -9.94 -14.78
N LYS A 17 -17.06 -10.53 -13.83
CA LYS A 17 -16.28 -9.84 -12.78
C LYS A 17 -15.05 -9.09 -13.34
N LYS A 18 -15.20 -8.39 -14.47
CA LYS A 18 -14.11 -7.74 -15.22
C LYS A 18 -13.44 -6.65 -14.38
N GLN A 19 -14.22 -5.86 -13.65
CA GLN A 19 -13.70 -4.78 -12.81
C GLN A 19 -12.86 -5.32 -11.66
N TYR A 20 -13.35 -6.35 -10.94
CA TYR A 20 -12.59 -7.02 -9.88
C TYR A 20 -11.28 -7.60 -10.41
N LYS A 21 -11.34 -8.38 -11.51
CA LYS A 21 -10.15 -8.97 -12.12
C LYS A 21 -9.14 -7.92 -12.57
N ARG A 22 -9.60 -6.79 -13.11
CA ARG A 22 -8.72 -5.68 -13.52
C ARG A 22 -8.11 -4.96 -12.32
N GLY A 23 -8.87 -4.75 -11.24
CA GLY A 23 -8.39 -4.07 -10.03
C GLY A 23 -7.39 -4.91 -9.24
N HIS A 24 -7.54 -6.24 -9.24
CA HIS A 24 -6.61 -7.17 -8.56
C HIS A 24 -5.50 -7.71 -9.47
N ALA A 25 -5.40 -7.23 -10.72
CA ALA A 25 -4.32 -7.64 -11.61
C ALA A 25 -2.99 -7.02 -11.15
N THR A 26 -1.91 -7.80 -11.20
CA THR A 26 -0.56 -7.38 -10.75
C THR A 26 -0.09 -6.08 -11.40
N LYS A 27 -0.41 -5.86 -12.68
CA LYS A 27 -0.06 -4.64 -13.42
C LYS A 27 -0.72 -3.35 -12.90
N ASN A 28 -1.78 -3.46 -12.10
CA ASN A 28 -2.49 -2.31 -11.51
C ASN A 28 -2.32 -2.29 -9.97
N ARG A 29 -1.33 -3.01 -9.44
CA ARG A 29 -1.12 -3.13 -8.00
C ARG A 29 -0.70 -1.78 -7.43
N ALA A 30 -1.42 -1.33 -6.41
CA ALA A 30 -1.06 -0.13 -5.66
C ALA A 30 0.09 -0.44 -4.67
N ARG A 31 0.71 0.61 -4.13
CA ARG A 31 1.67 0.47 -3.02
C ARG A 31 1.05 -0.22 -1.80
N ASP A 32 1.81 -1.14 -1.23
CA ASP A 32 1.39 -1.91 -0.07
C ASP A 32 1.40 -1.06 1.21
N VAL A 33 0.72 -1.53 2.25
CA VAL A 33 0.60 -0.80 3.52
C VAL A 33 1.93 -0.77 4.28
N ASP A 34 2.68 -1.87 4.25
CA ASP A 34 3.98 -2.02 4.90
C ASP A 34 5.03 -1.09 4.28
N GLN A 35 5.08 -1.00 2.94
CA GLN A 35 5.95 -0.05 2.23
C GLN A 35 5.66 1.40 2.66
N ILE A 36 4.38 1.76 2.77
CA ILE A 36 3.98 3.11 3.22
C ILE A 36 4.33 3.35 4.69
N GLN A 37 4.25 2.33 5.54
CA GLN A 37 4.66 2.44 6.94
C GLN A 37 6.16 2.68 7.08
N ASP A 38 6.97 2.07 6.22
CA ASP A 38 8.41 2.29 6.15
C ASP A 38 8.72 3.70 5.64
N ASP A 39 8.06 4.15 4.56
CA ASP A 39 8.15 5.53 4.03
C ASP A 39 7.84 6.56 5.14
N LEU A 40 6.76 6.36 5.89
CA LEU A 40 6.37 7.24 6.99
C LEU A 40 7.34 7.18 8.18
N ARG A 41 8.03 6.05 8.39
CA ARG A 41 9.10 5.96 9.39
C ARG A 41 10.27 6.85 8.97
N VAL A 42 10.64 6.82 7.69
CA VAL A 42 11.70 7.68 7.13
C VAL A 42 11.31 9.15 7.23
N GLU A 43 10.08 9.53 6.87
CA GLU A 43 9.61 10.92 6.99
C GLU A 43 9.67 11.42 8.45
N LYS A 44 9.32 10.57 9.42
CA LYS A 44 9.39 10.92 10.85
C LYS A 44 10.83 11.11 11.33
N VAL A 45 11.77 10.30 10.87
CA VAL A 45 13.19 10.39 11.24
C VAL A 45 13.84 11.63 10.62
N THR A 46 13.56 11.88 9.34
CA THR A 46 14.14 13.01 8.60
C THR A 46 13.46 14.34 8.95
N GLY A 47 12.23 14.31 9.45
CA GLY A 47 11.42 15.49 9.76
C GLY A 47 10.96 16.26 8.51
N LYS A 48 11.16 15.69 7.32
CA LYS A 48 10.79 16.27 6.03
C LYS A 48 9.85 15.31 5.30
N HIS A 49 8.90 15.89 4.57
CA HIS A 49 8.08 15.15 3.64
C HIS A 49 8.93 14.58 2.48
N LEU A 50 8.52 13.44 1.93
CA LEU A 50 9.07 12.91 0.68
C LEU A 50 8.86 13.90 -0.47
N THR A 51 9.92 14.61 -0.84
CA THR A 51 9.97 15.47 -2.01
C THR A 51 10.42 14.65 -3.22
N PHE A 52 9.72 14.78 -4.33
CA PHE A 52 10.08 14.16 -5.61
C PHE A 52 10.70 15.20 -6.53
N GLU A 53 11.55 14.74 -7.44
CA GLU A 53 12.01 15.56 -8.55
C GLU A 53 10.86 15.83 -9.53
N MET A 54 11.04 16.88 -10.34
CA MET A 54 10.07 17.29 -11.34
C MET A 54 9.99 16.24 -12.44
N ASP A 55 8.88 15.50 -12.48
CA ASP A 55 8.64 14.46 -13.47
C ASP A 55 7.41 14.78 -14.33
N GLU A 56 7.61 14.92 -15.64
CA GLU A 56 6.58 15.29 -16.62
C GLU A 56 5.53 14.19 -16.82
N ASP A 57 5.86 12.93 -16.55
CA ASP A 57 4.94 11.80 -16.72
C ASP A 57 3.95 11.67 -15.54
N LEU A 58 4.21 12.35 -14.42
CA LEU A 58 3.37 12.31 -13.23
C LEU A 58 2.40 13.51 -13.16
N PRO A 59 1.19 13.30 -12.62
CA PRO A 59 0.25 14.41 -12.43
C PRO A 59 0.83 15.44 -11.45
N GLY A 60 0.67 16.72 -11.79
CA GLY A 60 1.19 17.83 -10.97
C GLY A 60 2.72 17.86 -10.89
N LEU A 61 3.41 17.30 -11.91
CA LEU A 61 4.86 17.21 -11.99
C LEU A 61 5.50 16.48 -10.80
N GLY A 62 4.75 15.53 -10.22
CA GLY A 62 5.17 14.77 -9.02
C GLY A 62 5.08 15.54 -7.70
N GLN A 63 4.87 16.86 -7.70
CA GLN A 63 5.00 17.70 -6.51
C GLN A 63 3.90 17.49 -5.46
N PHE A 64 2.65 17.29 -5.87
CA PHE A 64 1.52 17.21 -4.93
C PHE A 64 1.23 15.77 -4.53
N TYR A 65 2.00 15.27 -3.56
CA TYR A 65 1.95 13.88 -3.14
C TYR A 65 1.29 13.67 -1.76
N CYS A 66 0.63 12.52 -1.59
CA CYS A 66 0.05 12.07 -0.33
C CYS A 66 0.68 10.75 0.12
N THR A 67 1.59 10.81 1.09
CA THR A 67 2.35 9.64 1.58
C THR A 67 1.47 8.49 2.06
N PRO A 68 0.45 8.69 2.92
CA PRO A 68 -0.37 7.59 3.40
C PRO A 68 -1.15 6.86 2.29
N CYS A 69 -1.51 7.55 1.23
CA CYS A 69 -2.30 7.00 0.14
C CYS A 69 -1.48 6.54 -1.07
N GLY A 70 -0.21 6.95 -1.18
CA GLY A 70 0.63 6.56 -2.31
C GLY A 70 0.24 7.22 -3.63
N ARG A 71 -0.40 8.40 -3.62
CA ARG A 71 -1.01 9.01 -4.82
C ARG A 71 -0.51 10.44 -5.05
N HIS A 72 -0.26 10.75 -6.31
CA HIS A 72 0.04 12.09 -6.80
C HIS A 72 -1.24 12.79 -7.27
N PHE A 73 -1.28 14.10 -7.12
CA PHE A 73 -2.40 14.98 -7.45
C PHE A 73 -1.94 16.07 -8.42
N ILE A 74 -2.90 16.67 -9.12
CA ILE A 74 -2.62 17.70 -10.11
C ILE A 74 -2.34 19.06 -9.43
N ASP A 75 -3.10 19.39 -8.39
CA ASP A 75 -3.02 20.68 -7.67
C ASP A 75 -3.05 20.50 -6.15
N THR A 76 -2.50 21.48 -5.42
CA THR A 76 -2.62 21.60 -3.94
C THR A 76 -4.07 21.49 -3.44
N LYS A 77 -5.00 22.21 -4.09
CA LYS A 77 -6.42 22.23 -3.70
C LYS A 77 -7.04 20.85 -3.73
N THR A 78 -6.74 20.06 -4.77
CA THR A 78 -7.27 18.70 -4.93
C THR A 78 -6.71 17.75 -3.88
N ARG A 79 -5.43 17.90 -3.53
CA ARG A 79 -4.78 17.17 -2.46
C ARG A 79 -5.43 17.50 -1.11
N ASP A 80 -5.70 18.77 -0.82
CA ASP A 80 -6.31 19.18 0.46
C ASP A 80 -7.75 18.71 0.61
N VAL A 81 -8.52 18.69 -0.50
CA VAL A 81 -9.84 18.05 -0.51
C VAL A 81 -9.72 16.56 -0.23
N HIS A 82 -8.75 15.87 -0.85
CA HIS A 82 -8.50 14.45 -0.62
C HIS A 82 -8.23 14.13 0.86
N LEU A 83 -7.44 14.94 1.57
CA LEU A 83 -7.15 14.73 2.99
C LEU A 83 -8.41 14.71 3.86
N LYS A 84 -9.44 15.48 3.50
CA LYS A 84 -10.70 15.55 4.24
C LYS A 84 -11.62 14.35 3.99
N THR A 85 -11.37 13.58 2.92
CA THR A 85 -12.24 12.46 2.51
C THR A 85 -12.17 11.26 3.45
N LYS A 86 -13.24 10.46 3.46
CA LYS A 86 -13.30 9.21 4.24
C LYS A 86 -12.23 8.19 3.83
N VAL A 87 -11.85 8.17 2.55
CA VAL A 87 -10.85 7.24 2.02
C VAL A 87 -9.49 7.49 2.67
N HIS A 88 -9.07 8.75 2.74
CA HIS A 88 -7.82 9.13 3.40
C HIS A 88 -7.85 8.80 4.90
N LYS A 89 -8.93 9.18 5.59
CA LYS A 89 -9.10 8.89 7.02
C LYS A 89 -9.09 7.39 7.34
N ARG A 90 -9.64 6.55 6.46
CA ARG A 90 -9.57 5.10 6.60
C ARG A 90 -8.13 4.60 6.44
N ARG A 91 -7.43 5.08 5.41
CA ARG A 91 -6.03 4.69 5.16
C ARG A 91 -5.10 5.06 6.31
N LEU A 92 -5.31 6.21 6.94
CA LEU A 92 -4.56 6.60 8.14
C LEU A 92 -4.75 5.61 9.30
N LYS A 93 -5.95 5.06 9.46
CA LYS A 93 -6.21 4.02 10.48
C LYS A 93 -5.48 2.72 10.14
N ASP A 94 -5.54 2.29 8.88
CA ASP A 94 -4.84 1.08 8.42
C ASP A 94 -3.33 1.20 8.65
N VAL A 95 -2.75 2.35 8.30
CA VAL A 95 -1.32 2.63 8.45
C VAL A 95 -0.90 2.77 9.91
N ALA A 96 -1.79 3.24 10.80
CA ALA A 96 -1.52 3.34 12.23
C ALA A 96 -1.46 1.96 12.93
N GLN A 97 -1.95 0.89 12.30
CA GLN A 97 -1.80 -0.45 12.83
C GLN A 97 -0.33 -0.88 12.82
N LYS A 98 0.01 -1.88 13.64
CA LYS A 98 1.35 -2.47 13.62
C LYS A 98 1.62 -3.07 12.22
N GLN A 99 2.80 -2.82 11.70
CA GLN A 99 3.26 -3.39 10.43
C GLN A 99 3.29 -4.92 10.52
N TYR A 100 2.51 -5.57 9.66
CA TYR A 100 2.52 -7.02 9.53
C TYR A 100 3.68 -7.44 8.64
N THR A 101 4.57 -8.28 9.17
CA THR A 101 5.79 -8.70 8.45
C THR A 101 5.82 -10.21 8.28
N GLN A 102 6.63 -10.69 7.34
CA GLN A 102 6.82 -12.13 7.11
C GLN A 102 7.29 -12.87 8.37
N LYS A 103 8.06 -12.21 9.24
CA LYS A 103 8.53 -12.78 10.52
C LYS A 103 7.36 -13.10 11.45
N GLU A 104 6.39 -12.19 11.53
CA GLU A 104 5.16 -12.39 12.31
C GLU A 104 4.31 -13.54 11.75
N ALA A 105 4.20 -13.63 10.43
CA ALA A 105 3.53 -14.74 9.76
C ALA A 105 4.19 -16.10 10.06
N MET A 106 5.52 -16.15 10.03
CA MET A 106 6.30 -17.36 10.36
C MET A 106 6.14 -17.75 11.82
N GLN A 107 6.17 -16.78 12.74
CA GLN A 107 5.94 -17.02 14.16
C GLN A 107 4.54 -17.57 14.43
N GLY A 108 3.50 -17.05 13.75
CA GLY A 108 2.14 -17.58 13.83
C GLY A 108 2.00 -19.00 13.27
N ALA A 109 2.85 -19.39 12.31
CA ALA A 109 2.96 -20.74 11.80
C ALA A 109 3.83 -21.67 12.68
N GLY A 110 4.30 -21.21 13.85
CA GLY A 110 5.17 -21.97 14.75
C GLY A 110 6.62 -22.08 14.30
N LYS A 111 7.04 -21.31 13.29
CA LYS A 111 8.44 -21.27 12.82
C LYS A 111 9.19 -20.20 13.61
N GLY A 112 10.03 -20.63 14.55
CA GLY A 112 10.94 -19.76 15.29
C GLY A 112 12.18 -19.41 14.46
N ILE A 113 12.73 -18.22 14.67
CA ILE A 113 14.07 -17.86 14.18
C ILE A 113 15.01 -18.08 15.36
N GLU A 114 15.89 -19.09 15.27
CA GLU A 114 16.96 -19.28 16.25
C GLU A 114 18.05 -18.24 16.00
N THR A 115 18.19 -17.29 16.92
CA THR A 115 19.30 -16.32 16.85
C THR A 115 20.56 -16.96 17.42
N TYR A 116 21.47 -17.37 16.54
CA TYR A 116 22.79 -17.83 16.95
C TYR A 116 23.63 -16.62 17.40
N LYS A 117 24.01 -16.58 18.69
CA LYS A 117 24.99 -15.61 19.18
C LYS A 117 26.38 -16.06 18.70
N PRO A 118 27.06 -15.31 17.83
CA PRO A 118 28.39 -15.69 17.38
C PRO A 118 29.34 -15.69 18.57
N ALA A 119 30.10 -16.76 18.75
CA ALA A 119 31.05 -16.90 19.86
C ALA A 119 32.19 -15.86 19.83
N HIS A 120 32.44 -15.26 18.66
CA HIS A 120 33.48 -14.25 18.45
C HIS A 120 32.85 -13.01 17.81
N SER A 121 33.19 -11.81 18.31
CA SER A 121 32.73 -10.55 17.70
C SER A 121 33.39 -10.37 16.33
N LYS A 122 32.59 -10.26 15.26
CA LYS A 122 33.12 -9.85 13.96
C LYS A 122 33.55 -8.39 14.07
N ASN A 123 34.85 -8.11 13.84
CA ASN A 123 35.38 -6.76 13.78
C ASN A 123 34.78 -6.03 12.56
N ALA A 124 34.38 -4.77 12.72
CA ALA A 124 33.59 -4.02 11.74
C ALA A 124 34.35 -3.62 10.44
N ASN A 125 35.58 -4.08 10.25
CA ASN A 125 36.46 -3.66 9.15
C ASN A 125 36.41 -4.56 7.90
N ASP A 126 35.71 -5.69 7.93
CA ASP A 126 35.66 -6.67 6.81
C ASP A 126 34.39 -6.53 5.94
N MET A 127 33.84 -5.32 5.79
CA MET A 127 32.60 -5.03 5.03
C MET A 127 32.82 -4.05 3.86
N ASN A 128 34.02 -4.03 3.26
CA ASN A 128 34.33 -3.27 2.04
C ASN A 128 34.73 -4.14 0.83
N ASP A 129 34.55 -5.47 0.89
CA ASP A 129 34.79 -6.38 -0.24
C ASP A 129 33.49 -7.12 -0.60
N ILE A 130 32.65 -6.46 -1.41
CA ILE A 130 31.76 -6.97 -2.49
C ILE A 130 30.97 -5.80 -3.06
#